data_AF-A0A1H7FFX9-F1
#
_entry.id   AF-A0A1H7FFX9-F1
#
_cell.length_a   1.000
_cell.length_b   1.000
_cell.length_c   1.000
_cell.angle_alpha   90.00
_cell.angle_beta   90.00
_cell.angle_gamma   90.00
#
_symmetry.space_group_name_H-M   'P 1'
#
loop_
_entity.id
_entity.type
_entity.pdbx_description
1 polymer ?
#
loop_
_entity_poly.entity_id
_entity_poly.type
_entity_poly.pdbx_seq_one_letter_code
_entity_poly.pdbx_strand_id
1 'polypeptide(L)'
;MILSVALSASLALTGSPAHAATKPVTFQGFTIQVPIQWHAKKEGVNLRVITGVCSPQAAECQSFLLGGPQAVKYASEGGPYRPDQPYHPSSGVTECVPVKKYNSGQATRVRTSKAVFGAGQRARFTEWKVSCDGSELNVASYTQRVWYVKAKKVIVVDHWKTPGLGGILAKAVWS
;
A
#
# COMPACT_ATOMS: atom_id res chain seq x y z
N MET A 1 -68.60 -11.87 7.27
CA MET A 1 -67.56 -11.57 6.27
C MET A 1 -66.21 -11.98 6.85
N ILE A 2 -65.61 -13.05 6.33
CA ILE A 2 -64.31 -13.57 6.79
C ILE A 2 -63.28 -13.13 5.75
N LEU A 3 -62.35 -12.25 6.12
CA LEU A 3 -61.26 -11.80 5.24
C LEU A 3 -60.08 -12.77 5.37
N SER A 4 -59.81 -13.52 4.29
CA SER A 4 -58.59 -14.31 4.15
C SER A 4 -57.45 -13.39 3.72
N VAL A 5 -56.44 -13.23 4.58
CA VAL A 5 -55.21 -12.49 4.25
C VAL A 5 -54.18 -13.50 3.73
N ALA A 6 -53.84 -13.42 2.44
CA ALA A 6 -52.76 -14.19 1.86
C ALA A 6 -51.42 -13.47 2.10
N LEU A 7 -50.49 -14.13 2.80
CA LEU A 7 -49.10 -13.68 2.95
C LEU A 7 -48.30 -14.04 1.69
N SER A 8 -47.93 -13.04 0.90
CA SER A 8 -46.93 -13.20 -0.17
C SER A 8 -45.52 -13.11 0.42
N ALA A 9 -44.78 -14.22 0.42
CA ALA A 9 -43.38 -14.25 0.81
C ALA A 9 -42.50 -13.85 -0.39
N SER A 10 -41.94 -12.64 -0.35
CA SER A 10 -40.94 -12.18 -1.32
C SER A 10 -39.57 -12.79 -0.99
N LEU A 11 -39.10 -13.72 -1.83
CA LEU A 11 -37.72 -14.22 -1.81
C LEU A 11 -36.78 -13.11 -2.28
N ALA A 12 -36.16 -12.40 -1.34
CA ALA A 12 -35.05 -11.50 -1.63
C ALA A 12 -33.81 -12.34 -2.01
N LEU A 13 -33.52 -12.42 -3.30
CA LEU A 13 -32.24 -12.91 -3.82
C LEU A 13 -31.15 -11.92 -3.40
N THR A 14 -30.51 -12.15 -2.25
CA THR A 14 -29.26 -11.48 -1.89
C THR A 14 -28.16 -12.01 -2.80
N GLY A 15 -27.97 -11.38 -3.96
CA GLY A 15 -26.81 -11.63 -4.80
C GLY A 15 -25.54 -11.37 -4.00
N SER A 16 -24.72 -12.41 -3.80
CA SER A 16 -23.38 -12.26 -3.25
C SER A 16 -22.65 -11.21 -4.09
N PRO A 17 -21.96 -10.21 -3.47
CA PRO A 17 -21.18 -9.26 -4.23
C PRO A 17 -20.20 -10.03 -5.11
N ALA A 18 -20.24 -9.77 -6.41
CA ALA A 18 -19.32 -10.40 -7.36
C ALA A 18 -17.89 -10.19 -6.83
N HIS A 19 -17.24 -11.27 -6.41
CA HIS A 19 -15.84 -11.20 -6.02
C HIS A 19 -15.07 -10.75 -7.26
N ALA A 20 -14.48 -9.55 -7.19
CA ALA A 20 -13.65 -9.03 -8.27
C ALA A 20 -12.57 -10.07 -8.59
N ALA A 21 -12.39 -10.38 -9.88
CA ALA A 21 -11.39 -11.33 -10.32
C ALA A 21 -9.99 -10.89 -9.84
N THR A 22 -9.23 -11.83 -9.27
CA THR A 22 -7.87 -11.59 -8.78
C THR A 22 -6.86 -12.45 -9.52
N LYS A 23 -5.60 -12.02 -9.50
CA LYS A 23 -4.44 -12.77 -9.97
C LYS A 23 -3.33 -12.79 -8.92
N PRO A 24 -2.48 -13.84 -8.90
CA PRO A 24 -1.37 -13.90 -7.98
C PRO A 24 -0.24 -12.94 -8.39
N VAL A 25 0.39 -12.33 -7.39
CA VAL A 25 1.67 -11.63 -7.51
C VAL A 25 2.60 -12.19 -6.44
N THR A 26 3.71 -12.80 -6.88
CA THR A 26 4.71 -13.43 -6.03
C THR A 26 5.95 -12.55 -5.91
N PHE A 27 6.44 -12.38 -4.68
CA PHE A 27 7.63 -11.59 -4.39
C PHE A 27 8.31 -12.09 -3.11
N GLN A 28 9.62 -12.31 -3.12
CA GLN A 28 10.43 -12.61 -1.92
C GLN A 28 9.81 -13.67 -0.98
N GLY A 29 9.31 -14.76 -1.55
CA GLY A 29 8.76 -15.89 -0.78
C GLY A 29 7.34 -15.70 -0.26
N PHE A 30 6.61 -14.67 -0.69
CA PHE A 30 5.17 -14.58 -0.47
C PHE A 30 4.41 -14.31 -1.76
N THR A 31 3.13 -14.67 -1.77
CA THR A 31 2.19 -14.41 -2.84
C THR A 31 0.98 -13.67 -2.29
N ILE A 32 0.56 -12.61 -2.99
CA ILE A 32 -0.70 -11.89 -2.73
C ILE A 32 -1.64 -12.03 -3.91
N GLN A 33 -2.94 -12.04 -3.63
CA GLN A 33 -3.98 -11.95 -4.66
C GLN A 33 -4.35 -10.49 -4.85
N VAL A 34 -4.06 -9.96 -6.04
CA VAL A 34 -4.41 -8.57 -6.41
C VAL A 34 -5.50 -8.58 -7.47
N PRO A 35 -6.33 -7.53 -7.56
CA PRO A 35 -7.29 -7.41 -8.64
C PRO A 35 -6.65 -7.53 -10.04
N ILE A 36 -7.34 -8.17 -10.98
CA ILE A 36 -6.78 -8.52 -12.31
C ILE A 36 -6.34 -7.30 -13.12
N GLN A 37 -6.98 -6.15 -12.90
CA GLN A 37 -6.67 -4.87 -13.53
C GLN A 37 -5.43 -4.15 -12.96
N TRP A 38 -4.84 -4.65 -11.87
CA TRP A 38 -3.58 -4.11 -11.35
C TRP A 38 -2.40 -4.69 -12.11
N HIS A 39 -1.32 -3.92 -12.26
CA HIS A 39 -0.18 -4.29 -13.08
C HIS A 39 1.09 -4.34 -12.23
N ALA A 40 1.74 -5.50 -12.18
CA ALA A 40 3.04 -5.64 -11.52
C ALA A 40 4.16 -5.32 -12.51
N LYS A 41 5.07 -4.42 -12.14
CA LYS A 41 6.23 -4.01 -12.92
C LYS A 41 7.49 -4.16 -12.08
N LYS A 42 8.52 -4.79 -12.64
CA LYS A 42 9.83 -4.90 -11.99
C LYS A 42 10.53 -3.53 -11.96
N GLU A 43 11.13 -3.21 -10.81
CA GLU A 43 11.88 -1.98 -10.59
C GLU A 43 13.19 -2.33 -9.88
N GLY A 44 14.23 -2.61 -10.66
CA GLY A 44 15.47 -3.18 -10.15
C GLY A 44 15.22 -4.52 -9.46
N VAL A 45 15.49 -4.58 -8.15
CA VAL A 45 15.27 -5.74 -7.27
C VAL A 45 13.92 -5.72 -6.55
N ASN A 46 13.13 -4.66 -6.77
CA ASN A 46 11.80 -4.48 -6.20
C ASN A 46 10.71 -4.77 -7.24
N LEU A 47 9.47 -4.84 -6.77
CA LEU A 47 8.29 -4.96 -7.62
C LEU A 47 7.32 -3.85 -7.27
N ARG A 48 6.91 -3.06 -8.27
CA ARG A 48 5.87 -2.04 -8.11
C ARG A 48 4.55 -2.59 -8.63
N VAL A 49 3.49 -2.49 -7.84
CA VAL A 49 2.13 -2.88 -8.24
C VAL A 49 1.33 -1.62 -8.50
N ILE A 50 1.06 -1.35 -9.76
CA ILE A 50 0.29 -0.20 -10.24
C ILE A 50 -1.20 -0.52 -10.09
N THR A 51 -1.90 0.34 -9.36
CA THR A 51 -3.29 0.13 -8.92
C THR A 51 -4.28 1.08 -9.57
N GLY A 52 -3.79 2.13 -10.23
CA GLY A 52 -4.62 3.15 -10.87
C GLY A 52 -3.84 4.00 -11.86
N VAL A 53 -4.19 5.28 -11.93
CA VAL A 53 -3.73 6.21 -12.98
C VAL A 53 -2.25 6.58 -12.81
N CYS A 54 -1.56 6.68 -13.93
CA CYS A 54 -0.23 7.29 -14.04
C CYS A 54 -0.39 8.75 -14.48
N SER A 55 -0.50 9.67 -13.52
CA SER A 55 -0.60 11.10 -13.81
C SER A 55 0.78 11.67 -14.18
N PRO A 56 0.90 12.50 -15.22
CA PRO A 56 2.16 13.16 -15.55
C PRO A 56 2.61 14.18 -14.49
N GLN A 57 1.70 14.62 -13.61
CA GLN A 57 1.98 15.50 -12.48
C GLN A 57 2.56 14.77 -11.26
N ALA A 58 2.38 13.46 -11.15
CA ALA A 58 2.87 12.67 -10.04
C ALA A 58 4.31 12.17 -10.29
N ALA A 59 5.08 11.99 -9.22
CA ALA A 59 6.44 11.44 -9.30
C ALA A 59 6.42 9.93 -9.62
N GLU A 60 5.33 9.26 -9.26
CA GLU A 60 5.08 7.85 -9.55
C GLU A 60 3.60 7.60 -9.86
N CYS A 61 3.28 6.50 -10.54
CA CYS A 61 1.89 6.10 -10.72
C CYS A 61 1.24 5.75 -9.38
N GLN A 62 -0.09 5.81 -9.32
CA GLN A 62 -0.86 5.20 -8.24
C GLN A 62 -0.48 3.72 -8.10
N SER A 63 0.26 3.42 -7.04
CA SER A 63 0.92 2.13 -6.89
C SER A 63 1.38 1.90 -5.45
N PHE A 64 1.83 0.69 -5.17
CA PHE A 64 2.63 0.40 -3.98
C PHE A 64 3.88 -0.39 -4.36
N LEU A 65 4.93 -0.22 -3.57
CA LEU A 65 6.20 -0.92 -3.71
C LEU A 65 6.19 -2.18 -2.85
N LEU A 66 6.64 -3.30 -3.43
CA LEU A 66 7.10 -4.49 -2.71
C LEU A 66 8.63 -4.49 -2.76
N GLY A 67 9.24 -4.30 -1.59
CA GLY A 67 10.69 -4.20 -1.40
C GLY A 67 11.25 -5.39 -0.63
N GLY A 68 12.35 -5.93 -1.14
CA GLY A 68 13.07 -7.07 -0.53
C GLY A 68 14.21 -6.63 0.39
N PRO A 69 15.14 -7.55 0.73
CA PRO A 69 16.26 -7.25 1.62
C PRO A 69 17.10 -6.05 1.19
N GLN A 70 17.25 -5.84 -0.13
CA GLN A 70 18.00 -4.69 -0.65
C GLN A 70 17.27 -3.37 -0.44
N ALA A 71 15.94 -3.30 -0.66
CA ALA A 71 15.17 -2.11 -0.30
C ALA A 71 15.27 -1.83 1.19
N VAL A 72 15.20 -2.86 2.04
CA VAL A 72 15.37 -2.72 3.49
C VAL A 72 16.78 -2.24 3.85
N LYS A 73 17.81 -2.58 3.08
CA LYS A 73 19.19 -2.11 3.31
C LYS A 73 19.38 -0.63 2.94
N TYR A 74 18.60 -0.12 1.99
CA TYR A 74 18.68 1.24 1.45
C TYR A 74 17.29 1.91 1.50
N ALA A 75 16.82 2.20 2.71
CA ALA A 75 15.46 2.69 2.98
C ALA A 75 15.42 3.93 3.89
N SER A 76 16.58 4.42 4.33
CA SER A 76 16.68 5.53 5.27
C SER A 76 17.92 6.36 4.97
N GLU A 77 17.80 7.35 4.08
CA GLU A 77 18.91 8.22 3.67
C GLU A 77 20.12 7.42 3.12
N GLY A 78 19.85 6.39 2.31
CA GLY A 78 20.87 5.44 1.83
C GLY A 78 21.32 4.40 2.88
N GLY A 79 20.82 4.47 4.10
CA GLY A 79 21.02 3.48 5.16
C GLY A 79 19.88 2.47 5.32
N PRO A 80 20.00 1.52 6.27
CA PRO A 80 18.98 0.50 6.53
C PRO A 80 17.66 1.10 7.04
N TYR A 81 16.55 0.40 6.77
CA TYR A 81 15.23 0.80 7.21
C TYR A 81 15.16 0.97 8.73
N ARG A 82 14.63 2.12 9.12
CA ARG A 82 14.43 2.52 10.51
C ARG A 82 12.93 2.61 10.82
N PRO A 83 12.40 1.81 11.76
CA PRO A 83 10.97 1.77 12.05
C PRO A 83 10.44 3.04 12.73
N ASP A 84 11.33 3.96 13.07
CA ASP A 84 11.08 5.27 13.63
C ASP A 84 11.17 6.41 12.60
N GLN A 85 11.38 6.09 11.32
CA GLN A 85 11.48 7.05 10.21
C GLN A 85 10.60 6.61 9.02
N PRO A 86 10.21 7.55 8.13
CA PRO A 86 9.60 7.21 6.84
C PRO A 86 10.54 6.32 6.01
N TYR A 87 9.98 5.61 5.02
CA TYR A 87 10.81 5.03 3.98
C TYR A 87 11.33 6.16 3.08
N HIS A 88 12.64 6.24 2.91
CA HIS A 88 13.32 7.24 2.10
C HIS A 88 14.67 6.66 1.61
N PRO A 89 14.70 6.05 0.42
CA PRO A 89 15.82 5.21 -0.01
C PRO A 89 17.06 5.98 -0.47
N SER A 90 16.93 7.27 -0.79
CA SER A 90 18.00 8.16 -1.22
C SER A 90 18.45 9.06 -0.08
N SER A 91 19.68 9.58 -0.09
CA SER A 91 20.14 10.62 0.85
C SER A 91 19.84 12.06 0.38
N GLY A 92 19.20 12.19 -0.78
CA GLY A 92 18.88 13.47 -1.42
C GLY A 92 17.43 13.88 -1.26
N VAL A 93 17.14 15.05 -1.82
CA VAL A 93 15.77 15.54 -2.00
C VAL A 93 15.01 14.59 -2.92
N THR A 94 13.80 14.21 -2.53
CA THR A 94 12.89 13.40 -3.34
C THR A 94 11.69 14.22 -3.78
N GLU A 95 11.18 13.95 -4.96
CA GLU A 95 9.96 14.59 -5.46
C GLU A 95 8.76 14.25 -4.54
N CYS A 96 7.84 15.19 -4.38
CA CYS A 96 6.56 14.97 -3.73
C CYS A 96 5.71 14.04 -4.60
N VAL A 97 5.36 12.88 -4.05
CA VAL A 97 4.72 11.78 -4.80
C VAL A 97 3.49 12.21 -5.61
N PRO A 98 2.46 12.86 -5.03
CA PRO A 98 1.29 13.26 -5.81
C PRO A 98 1.53 14.42 -6.76
N VAL A 99 2.55 15.25 -6.52
CA VAL A 99 2.81 16.49 -7.27
C VAL A 99 4.33 16.73 -7.37
N LYS A 100 4.96 16.16 -8.41
CA LYS A 100 6.43 16.16 -8.60
C LYS A 100 7.08 17.53 -8.76
N LYS A 101 6.27 18.59 -8.96
CA LYS A 101 6.72 19.99 -8.94
C LYS A 101 7.30 20.38 -7.57
N TYR A 102 6.83 19.74 -6.50
CA TYR A 102 7.29 19.98 -5.13
C TYR A 102 8.22 18.85 -4.68
N ASN A 103 8.90 19.06 -3.55
CA ASN A 103 9.74 18.07 -2.91
C ASN A 103 9.04 17.48 -1.70
N SER A 104 9.31 16.22 -1.38
CA SER A 104 8.89 15.61 -0.12
C SER A 104 9.65 16.28 1.03
N GLY A 105 8.90 16.74 2.03
CA GLY A 105 9.40 17.48 3.16
C GLY A 105 9.31 16.71 4.48
N GLN A 106 8.91 17.41 5.54
CA GLN A 106 8.80 16.86 6.88
C GLN A 106 7.77 15.73 6.95
N ALA A 107 8.14 14.65 7.66
CA ALA A 107 7.27 13.50 7.88
C ALA A 107 6.86 13.41 9.36
N THR A 108 5.55 13.48 9.61
CA THR A 108 4.97 13.28 10.95
C THR A 108 4.34 11.90 11.04
N ARG A 109 4.65 11.17 12.12
CA ARG A 109 4.05 9.85 12.37
C ARG A 109 2.59 10.02 12.78
N VAL A 110 1.69 9.38 12.04
CA VAL A 110 0.24 9.40 12.33
C VAL A 110 -0.10 8.27 13.29
N ARG A 111 0.37 7.05 13.01
CA ARG A 111 0.14 5.87 13.87
C ARG A 111 1.13 4.74 13.60
N THR A 112 1.26 3.87 14.58
CA THR A 112 1.97 2.58 14.45
C THR A 112 1.13 1.47 15.06
N SER A 113 1.10 0.31 14.41
CA SER A 113 0.45 -0.89 14.95
C SER A 113 1.12 -2.17 14.45
N LYS A 114 0.70 -3.32 14.99
CA LYS A 114 1.05 -4.63 14.42
C LYS A 114 -0.03 -5.04 13.43
N ALA A 115 0.31 -5.24 12.16
CA ALA A 115 -0.60 -5.73 11.13
C ALA A 115 -0.33 -7.21 10.84
N VAL A 116 -1.39 -7.96 10.51
CA VAL A 116 -1.26 -9.31 9.94
C VAL A 116 -0.69 -9.19 8.54
N PHE A 117 0.23 -10.08 8.16
CA PHE A 117 0.77 -10.14 6.81
C PHE A 117 0.85 -11.61 6.39
N GLY A 118 -0.28 -12.24 6.13
CA GLY A 118 -0.34 -13.67 5.88
C GLY A 118 -0.21 -14.53 7.13
N ALA A 119 -0.42 -15.84 6.96
CA ALA A 119 -0.37 -16.79 8.07
C ALA A 119 1.02 -16.81 8.73
N GLY A 120 1.05 -16.70 10.06
CA GLY A 120 2.28 -16.77 10.85
C GLY A 120 3.23 -15.57 10.75
N GLN A 121 2.91 -14.56 9.95
CA GLN A 121 3.76 -13.37 9.79
C GLN A 121 3.04 -12.10 10.24
N ARG A 122 3.79 -11.19 10.87
CA ARG A 122 3.30 -9.89 11.30
C ARG A 122 4.22 -8.80 10.77
N ALA A 123 3.61 -7.73 10.29
CA ALA A 123 4.33 -6.51 9.95
C ALA A 123 4.20 -5.49 11.08
N ARG A 124 5.26 -4.69 11.27
CA ARG A 124 5.09 -3.37 11.88
C ARG A 124 4.47 -2.47 10.82
N PHE A 125 3.26 -2.02 11.08
CA PHE A 125 2.58 -1.02 10.26
C PHE A 125 2.87 0.37 10.82
N THR A 126 3.30 1.30 9.97
CA THR A 126 3.41 2.72 10.34
C THR A 126 2.82 3.58 9.23
N GLU A 127 2.05 4.58 9.64
CA GLU A 127 1.49 5.59 8.74
C GLU A 127 2.14 6.93 9.03
N TRP A 128 2.59 7.60 7.98
CA TRP A 128 3.24 8.90 8.02
C TRP A 128 2.44 9.89 7.18
N LYS A 129 2.33 11.13 7.65
CA LYS A 129 1.92 12.27 6.84
C LYS A 129 3.18 13.02 6.43
N VAL A 130 3.44 13.12 5.13
CA VAL A 130 4.63 13.75 4.57
C VAL A 130 4.20 15.05 3.89
N SER A 131 4.83 16.17 4.24
CA SER A 131 4.58 17.46 3.59
C SER A 131 5.17 17.46 2.18
N CYS A 132 4.62 18.33 1.34
CA CYS A 132 5.23 18.70 0.08
C CYS A 132 5.62 20.17 0.15
N ASP A 133 6.87 20.45 -0.15
CA ASP A 133 7.50 21.75 0.05
C ASP A 133 8.00 22.31 -1.30
N GLY A 134 7.85 23.62 -1.50
CA GLY A 134 8.29 24.36 -2.68
C GLY A 134 8.98 25.66 -2.28
N SER A 135 8.60 26.79 -2.89
CA SER A 135 8.99 28.12 -2.39
C SER A 135 8.41 28.41 -1.01
N GLU A 136 7.27 27.78 -0.69
CA GLU A 136 6.65 27.75 0.63
C GLU A 136 6.66 26.32 1.16
N LEU A 137 6.75 26.16 2.48
CA LEU A 137 6.68 24.85 3.13
C LEU A 137 5.23 24.37 3.24
N ASN A 138 5.00 23.07 3.22
CA ASN A 138 3.69 22.44 3.45
C ASN A 138 2.57 22.84 2.47
N VAL A 139 2.91 23.11 1.21
CA VAL A 139 1.93 23.47 0.16
C VAL A 139 0.99 22.32 -0.21
N ALA A 140 1.38 21.09 0.08
CA ALA A 140 0.51 19.91 0.02
C ALA A 140 0.99 18.85 1.03
N SER A 141 0.32 17.69 1.07
CA SER A 141 0.81 16.53 1.81
C SER A 141 0.30 15.24 1.21
N TYR A 142 1.00 14.13 1.49
CA TYR A 142 0.54 12.79 1.18
C TYR A 142 0.73 11.86 2.38
N THR A 143 0.19 10.65 2.27
CA THR A 143 0.32 9.63 3.32
C THR A 143 1.21 8.51 2.83
N GLN A 144 2.29 8.23 3.57
CA GLN A 144 3.10 7.05 3.36
C GLN A 144 2.73 5.97 4.38
N ARG A 145 2.21 4.85 3.90
CA ARG A 145 1.93 3.65 4.69
C ARG A 145 3.04 2.64 4.47
N VAL A 146 3.61 2.12 5.56
CA VAL A 146 4.71 1.15 5.52
C VAL A 146 4.33 -0.10 6.32
N TRP A 147 4.46 -1.27 5.70
CA TRP A 147 4.41 -2.57 6.37
C TRP A 147 5.80 -3.20 6.31
N TYR A 148 6.43 -3.39 7.47
CA TYR A 148 7.75 -4.02 7.53
C TYR A 148 7.70 -5.36 8.27
N VAL A 149 8.04 -6.44 7.57
CA VAL A 149 8.16 -7.80 8.11
C VAL A 149 9.64 -8.08 8.38
N LYS A 150 10.09 -7.77 9.60
CA LYS A 150 11.51 -7.85 10.00
C LYS A 150 12.12 -9.23 9.75
N ALA A 151 11.42 -10.30 10.13
CA ALA A 151 11.92 -11.67 10.02
C ALA A 151 12.24 -12.09 8.58
N LYS A 152 11.52 -11.52 7.60
CA LYS A 152 11.65 -11.82 6.18
C LYS A 152 12.39 -10.73 5.39
N LYS A 153 12.76 -9.63 6.05
CA LYS A 153 13.34 -8.43 5.43
C LYS A 153 12.53 -7.95 4.21
N VAL A 154 11.21 -7.93 4.38
CA VAL A 154 10.26 -7.42 3.39
C VAL A 154 9.67 -6.10 3.87
N ILE A 155 9.57 -5.13 2.97
CA ILE A 155 8.91 -3.84 3.19
C ILE A 155 7.88 -3.58 2.09
N VAL A 156 6.70 -3.10 2.47
CA VAL A 156 5.68 -2.61 1.54
C VAL A 156 5.47 -1.14 1.79
N VAL A 157 5.53 -0.32 0.74
CA VAL A 157 5.39 1.14 0.83
C VAL A 157 4.25 1.58 -0.08
N ASP A 158 3.29 2.33 0.45
CA ASP A 158 2.14 2.84 -0.29
C ASP A 158 1.92 4.32 0.02
N HIS A 159 2.05 5.15 -1.02
CA HIS A 159 1.87 6.60 -0.95
C HIS A 159 0.45 7.07 -1.28
N TRP A 160 -0.39 6.15 -1.78
CA TRP A 160 -1.65 6.47 -2.44
C TRP A 160 -2.87 6.05 -1.63
N LYS A 161 -2.68 5.57 -0.39
CA LYS A 161 -3.74 4.97 0.43
C LYS A 161 -4.53 3.90 -0.33
N THR A 162 -3.86 3.08 -1.14
CA THR A 162 -4.47 2.03 -1.97
C THR A 162 -5.59 1.29 -1.20
N PRO A 163 -6.86 1.37 -1.66
CA PRO A 163 -7.98 0.73 -1.00
C PRO A 163 -7.81 -0.79 -0.90
N GLY A 164 -8.16 -1.37 0.26
CA GLY A 164 -8.09 -2.81 0.48
C GLY A 164 -6.69 -3.40 0.64
N LEU A 165 -5.60 -2.64 0.43
CA LEU A 165 -4.23 -3.16 0.46
C LEU A 165 -3.90 -3.91 1.77
N GLY A 166 -4.28 -3.36 2.93
CA GLY A 166 -4.05 -4.04 4.21
C GLY A 166 -4.74 -5.41 4.30
N GLY A 167 -5.93 -5.56 3.72
CA GLY A 167 -6.65 -6.84 3.66
C GLY A 167 -6.02 -7.82 2.68
N ILE A 168 -5.48 -7.33 1.55
CA ILE A 168 -4.71 -8.15 0.60
C ILE A 168 -3.45 -8.69 1.27
N LEU A 169 -2.67 -7.83 1.94
CA LEU A 169 -1.45 -8.22 2.64
C LEU A 169 -1.74 -9.20 3.79
N ALA A 170 -2.83 -9.00 4.53
CA ALA A 170 -3.25 -9.91 5.59
C ALA A 170 -3.52 -11.34 5.10
N LYS A 171 -3.90 -11.51 3.84
CA LYS A 171 -4.17 -12.80 3.18
C LYS A 171 -2.96 -13.36 2.41
N ALA A 172 -1.78 -12.77 2.54
CA ALA A 172 -0.58 -13.26 1.86
C ALA A 172 -0.28 -14.72 2.22
N VAL A 173 0.22 -15.48 1.25
CA VAL A 173 0.66 -16.87 1.46
C VAL A 173 2.17 -16.90 1.37
N TRP A 174 2.82 -17.40 2.42
CA TRP A 174 4.29 -17.53 2.48
C TRP A 174 4.70 -18.96 2.11
N SER A 175 5.75 -19.07 1.31
CA SER A 175 6.45 -20.31 0.95
C SER A 175 7.75 -20.47 1.73
#